data_AF-A0A2X3M7E0-F1
#
_entry.id   AF-A0A2X3M7E0-F1
#
_cell.length_a   1.000
_cell.length_b   1.000
_cell.length_c   1.000
_cell.angle_alpha   90.00
_cell.angle_beta   90.00
_cell.angle_gamma   90.00
#
_symmetry.space_group_name_H-M   'P 1'
#
loop_
_entity.id
_entity.type
_entity.pdbx_description
1 polymer ?
#
loop_
_entity_poly.entity_id
_entity_poly.type
_entity_poly.pdbx_seq_one_letter_code
_entity_poly.pdbx_strand_id
1 'polypeptide(L)'
;MWRKVRPKTRNYAEIADGQQKQENQIKAVRSFVAQGVDAIFIAPGGRDRLGTGIKRGEKMPKSPVFLLDRSIDVKDKSLYMTTVTADNILEGKLIVTGW
;
A
#
# COMPACT_ATOMS: atom_id res chain seq x y z
N MET A 1 -18.10 39.37 -5.71
CA MET A 1 -18.22 38.34 -6.76
C MET A 1 -17.89 36.99 -6.14
N TRP A 2 -18.88 36.16 -5.85
CA TRP A 2 -18.64 34.85 -5.22
C TRP A 2 -18.61 33.77 -6.30
N ARG A 3 -17.46 33.12 -6.50
CA ARG A 3 -17.33 32.01 -7.43
C ARG A 3 -17.68 30.73 -6.67
N LYS A 4 -18.82 30.12 -7.00
CA LYS A 4 -19.19 28.78 -6.50
C LYS A 4 -18.12 27.79 -7.00
N VAL A 5 -17.22 27.38 -6.11
CA VAL A 5 -16.28 26.29 -6.40
C VAL A 5 -17.12 25.02 -6.48
N ARG A 6 -17.35 24.51 -7.69
CA ARG A 6 -17.97 23.19 -7.86
C ARG A 6 -17.06 22.16 -7.16
N PRO A 7 -17.58 21.29 -6.29
CA PRO A 7 -16.76 20.19 -5.79
C PRO A 7 -16.41 19.32 -7.00
N LYS A 8 -15.10 19.18 -7.30
CA LYS A 8 -14.66 18.05 -8.11
C LYS A 8 -15.16 16.79 -7.41
N THR A 9 -15.74 15.87 -8.16
CA THR A 9 -16.15 14.53 -7.72
C THR A 9 -15.30 14.05 -6.56
N ARG A 10 -15.93 13.74 -5.42
CA ARG A 10 -15.26 13.31 -4.19
C ARG A 10 -14.74 11.89 -4.42
N ASN A 11 -13.62 11.77 -5.11
CA ASN A 11 -12.93 10.52 -5.36
C ASN A 11 -12.18 10.16 -4.09
N TYR A 12 -12.68 9.16 -3.36
CA TYR A 12 -12.10 8.71 -2.11
C TYR A 12 -10.85 7.82 -2.29
N ALA A 13 -10.63 7.29 -3.50
CA ALA A 13 -9.51 6.41 -3.80
C ALA A 13 -9.04 6.58 -5.25
N GLU A 14 -7.72 6.62 -5.43
CA GLU A 14 -7.03 6.46 -6.72
C GLU A 14 -6.33 5.09 -6.71
N ILE A 15 -6.50 4.31 -7.78
CA ILE A 15 -5.98 2.94 -7.87
C ILE A 15 -4.95 2.87 -8.99
N ALA A 16 -3.78 2.33 -8.68
CA ALA A 16 -2.73 2.04 -9.66
C ALA A 16 -2.54 0.52 -9.77
N ASP A 17 -2.70 -0.02 -10.98
CA ASP A 17 -2.43 -1.42 -11.26
C ASP A 17 -0.93 -1.67 -11.46
N GLY A 18 -0.35 -2.52 -10.62
CA GLY A 18 1.05 -2.92 -10.71
C GLY A 18 1.37 -3.84 -11.90
N GLN A 19 0.37 -4.44 -12.54
CA GLN A 19 0.54 -5.42 -13.62
C GLN A 19 1.49 -6.57 -13.24
N GLN A 20 1.41 -7.01 -11.97
CA GLN A 20 2.32 -8.01 -11.37
C GLN A 20 3.82 -7.62 -11.40
N LYS A 21 4.15 -6.35 -11.71
CA LYS A 21 5.52 -5.84 -11.75
C LYS A 21 5.77 -4.94 -10.55
N GLN A 22 6.81 -5.28 -9.79
CA GLN A 22 7.15 -4.53 -8.59
C GLN A 22 7.61 -3.10 -8.90
N GLU A 23 8.26 -2.90 -10.03
CA GLU A 23 8.71 -1.58 -10.50
C GLU A 23 7.53 -0.63 -10.71
N ASN A 24 6.39 -1.15 -11.16
CA ASN A 24 5.16 -0.39 -11.32
C ASN A 24 4.56 0.01 -9.96
N GLN A 25 4.58 -0.91 -8.98
CA GLN A 25 4.15 -0.59 -7.61
C GLN A 25 5.02 0.51 -6.98
N ILE A 26 6.35 0.45 -7.16
CA ILE A 26 7.27 1.48 -6.66
C ILE A 26 7.00 2.84 -7.34
N LYS A 27 6.75 2.85 -8.65
CA LYS A 27 6.37 4.08 -9.38
C LYS A 27 5.06 4.66 -8.87
N ALA A 28 4.05 3.82 -8.62
CA ALA A 28 2.76 4.24 -8.09
C ALA A 28 2.89 4.87 -6.70
N VAL A 29 3.63 4.23 -5.78
CA VAL A 29 3.89 4.78 -4.44
C VAL A 29 4.54 6.17 -4.53
N ARG A 30 5.55 6.33 -5.40
CA ARG A 30 6.19 7.64 -5.60
C ARG A 30 5.24 8.69 -6.17
N SER A 31 4.36 8.29 -7.09
CA SER A 31 3.32 9.17 -7.64
C SER A 31 2.38 9.63 -6.52
N PHE A 32 1.86 8.73 -5.70
CA PHE A 32 0.96 9.07 -4.60
C PHE A 32 1.60 9.96 -3.54
N VAL A 33 2.87 9.71 -3.19
CA VAL A 33 3.62 10.61 -2.29
C VAL A 33 3.77 12.00 -2.90
N ALA A 34 4.08 12.11 -4.20
CA ALA A 34 4.20 13.40 -4.89
C ALA A 34 2.86 14.16 -5.00
N GLN A 35 1.75 13.42 -5.11
CA GLN A 35 0.40 13.98 -5.10
C GLN A 35 -0.06 14.43 -3.70
N GLY A 36 0.60 13.95 -2.64
CA GLY A 36 0.27 14.31 -1.26
C GLY A 36 -1.05 13.69 -0.77
N VAL A 37 -1.33 12.44 -1.15
CA VAL A 37 -2.53 11.71 -0.70
C VAL A 37 -2.54 11.55 0.84
N ASP A 38 -3.73 11.39 1.43
CA ASP A 38 -3.86 11.25 2.89
C ASP A 38 -3.33 9.92 3.43
N ALA A 39 -3.38 8.86 2.63
CA ALA A 39 -2.88 7.52 2.98
C ALA A 39 -2.56 6.71 1.72
N ILE A 40 -1.67 5.73 1.86
CA ILE A 40 -1.31 4.81 0.77
C ILE A 40 -1.60 3.37 1.23
N PHE A 41 -2.36 2.64 0.41
CA PHE A 41 -2.61 1.22 0.59
C PHE A 41 -1.86 0.42 -0.47
N ILE A 42 -1.15 -0.64 -0.08
CA ILE A 42 -0.35 -1.45 -1.00
C ILE A 42 -0.64 -2.93 -0.77
N ALA A 43 -1.00 -3.65 -1.84
CA ALA A 43 -0.97 -5.12 -1.88
C ALA A 43 0.38 -5.58 -2.48
N PRO A 44 1.34 -6.08 -1.67
CA PRO A 44 2.69 -6.37 -2.15
C PRO A 44 2.71 -7.52 -3.16
N GLY A 45 3.38 -7.33 -4.31
CA GLY A 45 3.58 -8.41 -5.30
C GLY A 45 4.52 -9.54 -4.84
N GLY A 46 5.27 -9.36 -3.75
CA GLY A 46 6.22 -10.34 -3.21
C GLY A 46 6.86 -9.87 -1.89
N ARG A 47 7.53 -10.79 -1.19
CA ARG A 47 8.02 -10.59 0.19
C ARG A 47 9.21 -9.62 0.34
N ASP A 48 10.15 -9.61 -0.61
CA ASP A 48 11.54 -9.22 -0.28
C ASP A 48 12.04 -7.88 -0.85
N ARG A 49 11.22 -7.14 -1.61
CA ARG A 49 11.74 -6.01 -2.41
C ARG A 49 10.96 -4.70 -2.35
N LEU A 50 9.73 -4.70 -1.81
CA LEU A 50 8.92 -3.47 -1.71
C LEU A 50 9.53 -2.50 -0.68
N GLY A 51 10.20 -3.04 0.34
CA GLY A 51 10.93 -2.27 1.34
C GLY A 51 11.91 -1.28 0.70
N THR A 52 12.54 -1.59 -0.43
CA THR A 52 13.46 -0.64 -1.10
C THR A 52 12.74 0.57 -1.72
N GLY A 53 11.51 0.39 -2.20
CA GLY A 53 10.67 1.46 -2.75
C GLY A 53 10.12 2.38 -1.65
N ILE A 54 9.72 1.79 -0.52
CA ILE A 54 9.26 2.52 0.67
C ILE A 54 10.45 3.25 1.33
N LYS A 55 11.60 2.57 1.47
CA LYS A 55 12.83 3.13 2.04
C LYS A 55 13.40 4.30 1.25
N ARG A 56 13.41 4.24 -0.09
CA ARG A 56 13.92 5.37 -0.88
C ARG A 56 13.01 6.62 -0.83
N GLY A 57 11.80 6.49 -0.25
CA GLY A 57 10.93 7.61 0.11
C GLY A 57 11.20 8.20 1.51
N GLU A 58 12.11 7.62 2.33
CA GLU A 58 12.38 7.95 3.74
C GLU A 58 13.07 9.32 4.00
N LYS A 59 12.81 10.34 3.17
CA LYS A 59 12.71 11.71 3.73
C LYS A 59 11.24 12.06 3.99
N MET A 60 10.57 11.08 4.59
CA MET A 60 9.15 10.93 4.93
C MET A 60 8.19 10.66 3.78
N PRO A 61 7.31 9.64 3.92
CA PRO A 61 5.96 9.81 3.44
C PRO A 61 5.24 10.78 4.40
N LYS A 62 4.69 11.86 3.87
CA LYS A 62 3.68 12.65 4.59
C LYS A 62 2.41 11.83 4.86
N SER A 63 2.31 10.65 4.25
CA SER A 63 1.12 9.81 4.18
C SER A 63 1.36 8.47 4.89
N PRO A 64 0.57 8.07 5.89
CA PRO A 64 0.65 6.72 6.46
C PRO A 64 0.48 5.63 5.39
N VAL A 65 1.31 4.58 5.50
CA VAL A 65 1.29 3.41 4.59
C VAL A 65 0.66 2.22 5.29
N PHE A 66 -0.28 1.55 4.61
CA PHE A 66 -0.96 0.35 5.06
C PHE A 66 -0.73 -0.79 4.06
N LEU A 67 -0.46 -1.99 4.55
CA LEU A 67 -0.32 -3.18 3.70
C LEU A 67 -1.63 -3.96 3.67
N LEU A 68 -1.97 -4.51 2.50
CA LEU A 68 -3.17 -5.31 2.26
C LEU A 68 -2.78 -6.69 1.75
N ASP A 69 -3.54 -7.72 2.14
CA ASP A 69 -3.44 -9.12 1.70
C ASP A 69 -2.13 -9.82 2.13
N ARG A 70 -0.98 -9.19 1.94
CA ARG A 70 0.35 -9.78 2.17
C ARG A 70 1.24 -8.87 2.99
N SER A 71 2.08 -9.50 3.79
CA SER A 71 3.15 -8.85 4.54
C SER A 71 4.42 -8.72 3.70
N ILE A 72 5.30 -7.80 4.09
CA ILE A 72 6.66 -7.67 3.57
C ILE A 72 7.68 -8.08 4.63
N ASP A 73 8.79 -8.65 4.19
CA ASP A 73 9.91 -8.96 5.08
C ASP A 73 10.93 -7.81 5.05
N VAL A 74 10.87 -6.98 6.09
CA VAL A 74 11.73 -5.81 6.27
C VAL A 74 12.22 -5.76 7.70
N LYS A 75 13.49 -5.38 7.88
CA LYS A 75 14.10 -5.16 9.20
C LYS A 75 13.46 -3.98 9.94
N ASP A 76 13.11 -2.93 9.20
CA ASP A 76 12.48 -1.74 9.77
C ASP A 76 10.96 -1.83 9.63
N LYS A 77 10.28 -2.10 10.74
CA LYS A 77 8.82 -2.23 10.81
C LYS A 77 8.11 -0.88 10.90
N SER A 78 8.83 0.24 11.12
CA SER A 78 8.23 1.58 11.15
C SER A 78 7.82 2.12 9.78
N LEU A 79 8.21 1.42 8.71
CA LEU A 79 7.90 1.73 7.31
C LEU A 79 6.41 1.72 6.95
N TYR A 80 5.59 1.06 7.76
CA TYR A 80 4.16 0.94 7.54
C TYR A 80 3.45 0.88 8.90
N MET A 81 2.17 1.24 8.92
CA MET A 81 1.39 1.29 10.16
C MET A 81 0.94 -0.10 10.61
N THR A 82 0.32 -0.85 9.70
CA THR A 82 -0.15 -2.21 9.95
C THR A 82 -0.32 -2.96 8.64
N THR A 83 -0.53 -4.28 8.74
CA THR A 83 -0.94 -5.14 7.64
C THR A 83 -2.34 -5.67 7.92
N VAL A 84 -3.26 -5.44 6.98
CA VAL A 84 -4.60 -6.03 7.00
C VAL A 84 -4.55 -7.28 6.13
N THR A 85 -4.53 -8.45 6.77
CA THR A 85 -4.42 -9.76 6.13
C THR A 85 -5.17 -10.80 6.95
N ALA A 86 -5.54 -11.90 6.33
CA ALA A 86 -6.06 -13.07 7.02
C ALA A 86 -4.94 -13.84 7.75
N ASP A 87 -5.31 -14.76 8.63
CA ASP A 87 -4.35 -15.73 9.14
C ASP A 87 -4.17 -16.86 8.11
N ASN A 88 -3.29 -16.61 7.15
CA ASN A 88 -3.01 -17.54 6.07
C ASN A 88 -2.41 -18.88 6.57
N ILE A 89 -1.87 -18.93 7.79
CA ILE A 89 -1.41 -20.19 8.41
C ILE A 89 -2.62 -20.98 8.90
N LEU A 90 -3.57 -20.32 9.55
CA LEU A 90 -4.83 -20.94 9.98
C LEU A 90 -5.61 -21.45 8.77
N GLU A 91 -5.75 -20.66 7.70
CA GLU A 91 -6.43 -21.10 6.47
C GLU A 91 -5.80 -22.38 5.91
N GLY A 92 -4.46 -22.44 5.85
CA GLY A 92 -3.76 -23.65 5.43
C GLY A 92 -4.02 -24.85 6.35
N LYS A 93 -4.14 -24.63 7.67
CA LYS A 93 -4.49 -25.69 8.62
C LYS A 93 -5.91 -26.18 8.42
N LEU A 94 -6.89 -25.28 8.28
CA LEU A 94 -8.31 -25.61 8.13
C LEU A 94 -8.52 -26.51 6.90
N ILE A 95 -7.89 -26.15 5.77
CA ILE A 95 -7.92 -26.95 4.53
C ILE A 95 -7.43 -28.38 4.77
N VAL A 96 -6.32 -28.57 5.49
CA VAL A 96 -5.75 -29.90 5.75
C VAL A 96 -6.61 -30.70 6.73
N THR A 97 -7.23 -30.03 7.70
CA THR A 97 -8.07 -30.66 8.72
C THR A 97 -9.51 -30.92 8.29
N GLY A 98 -9.94 -30.42 7.12
CA GLY A 98 -11.29 -30.62 6.58
C GLY A 98 -12.39 -29.82 7.28
N TRP A 99 -12.06 -28.65 7.83
CA TRP A 99 -13.00 -27.69 8.40
C TRP A 99 -13.36 -26.59 7.40
#